data_AF-A0AAD9H522-F1
#
_entry.id   AF-A0AAD9H522-F1
#
_cell.length_a   1.000
_cell.length_b   1.000
_cell.length_c   1.000
_cell.angle_alpha   90.00
_cell.angle_beta   90.00
_cell.angle_gamma   90.00
#
_symmetry.space_group_name_H-M   'P 1'
#
loop_
_entity.id
_entity.type
_entity.pdbx_description
1 polymer ?
#
loop_
_entity_poly.entity_id
_entity_poly.type
_entity_poly.pdbx_seq_one_letter_code
_entity_poly.pdbx_strand_id
1 'polypeptide(L)'
;MLAPTFKTHQYAQLGYEAESGEDVPARRSRLRQYWQHGRIHLFYVILLILVASASRHSSTSQKEPRYYGEEPVKSELQLSTVRKTFELDLKYAMPPSPAVDEAWASLLPKEGGFFKHPELAPQTSCMAVFHQLHCLDMIRQTLYDARPDYAAQHPSRNNDTKHAGGSHPGGGGGGEAEHERDHNHAQNMYHIGHCFDLVRQSILCRPDLTVEVGDPAIGGVTGFGAEHQCVDWQQLMDWMRDHE
;
A
#
# COMPACT_ATOMS: atom_id res chain seq x y z
N MET A 1 18.48 -96.25 28.74
CA MET A 1 18.76 -94.80 28.54
C MET A 1 17.98 -94.05 29.60
N LEU A 2 18.51 -93.15 30.44
CA LEU A 2 19.89 -92.69 30.67
C LEU A 2 20.06 -92.43 32.19
N ALA A 3 21.31 -92.41 32.66
CA ALA A 3 21.72 -92.14 34.04
C ALA A 3 22.02 -90.62 34.24
N PRO A 4 22.41 -90.11 35.43
CA PRO A 4 21.91 -90.36 36.79
C PRO A 4 21.84 -89.08 37.71
N THR A 5 21.35 -89.24 38.96
CA THR A 5 21.80 -88.68 40.28
C THR A 5 22.54 -87.30 40.42
N PHE A 6 22.49 -86.51 41.52
CA PHE A 6 21.87 -86.61 42.87
C PHE A 6 21.90 -85.25 43.64
N LYS A 7 20.98 -85.10 44.60
CA LYS A 7 21.08 -84.45 45.95
C LYS A 7 21.84 -83.12 46.19
N THR A 8 21.03 -82.08 46.47
CA THR A 8 20.92 -81.31 47.75
C THR A 8 22.13 -81.16 48.69
N HIS A 9 22.35 -79.94 49.22
CA HIS A 9 22.71 -79.70 50.64
C HIS A 9 22.17 -78.35 51.16
N GLN A 10 21.98 -78.24 52.48
CA GLN A 10 21.29 -77.17 53.21
C GLN A 10 22.03 -76.88 54.53
N TYR A 11 22.35 -75.61 54.84
CA TYR A 11 22.82 -75.04 56.14
C TYR A 11 22.81 -73.49 56.01
N ALA A 12 22.79 -72.61 57.02
CA ALA A 12 22.31 -72.61 58.43
C ALA A 12 22.39 -71.16 59.01
N GLN A 13 21.88 -70.93 60.23
CA GLN A 13 21.98 -69.70 61.04
C GLN A 13 23.34 -69.60 61.81
N LEU A 14 23.75 -68.52 62.52
CA LEU A 14 23.17 -67.22 62.99
C LEU A 14 24.34 -66.20 63.24
N GLY A 15 24.10 -64.92 63.60
CA GLY A 15 25.22 -64.03 64.00
C GLY A 15 24.96 -62.57 64.43
N TYR A 16 24.45 -62.36 65.66
CA TYR A 16 24.77 -61.31 66.66
C TYR A 16 24.69 -59.78 66.39
N GLU A 17 24.32 -59.03 67.46
CA GLU A 17 24.08 -57.57 67.50
C GLU A 17 25.21 -56.78 68.22
N ALA A 18 25.34 -55.47 67.96
CA ALA A 18 25.81 -54.45 68.91
C ALA A 18 25.50 -53.01 68.42
N GLU A 19 25.04 -52.13 69.32
CA GLU A 19 24.63 -50.75 69.02
C GLU A 19 25.76 -49.71 69.10
N SER A 20 25.62 -48.59 68.38
CA SER A 20 25.87 -47.21 68.87
C SER A 20 25.51 -46.19 67.78
N GLY A 21 24.99 -45.01 68.16
CA GLY A 21 24.29 -44.10 67.23
C GLY A 21 25.01 -42.78 66.89
N GLU A 22 24.30 -41.95 66.08
CA GLU A 22 24.52 -40.50 65.83
C GLU A 22 25.79 -40.13 64.99
N ASP A 23 25.80 -39.18 64.02
CA ASP A 23 24.74 -38.32 63.45
C ASP A 23 25.08 -37.78 62.02
N VAL A 24 24.09 -37.22 61.31
CA VAL A 24 24.12 -36.33 60.10
C VAL A 24 25.05 -36.64 58.90
N PRO A 25 24.51 -37.28 57.82
CA PRO A 25 25.02 -37.11 56.45
C PRO A 25 24.05 -36.39 55.47
N ALA A 26 22.73 -36.44 55.72
CA ALA A 26 21.71 -36.17 54.70
C ALA A 26 21.54 -34.69 54.29
N ARG A 27 21.92 -33.73 55.14
CA ARG A 27 21.62 -32.29 54.93
C ARG A 27 22.54 -31.60 53.91
N ARG A 28 23.81 -32.00 53.82
CA ARG A 28 24.78 -31.45 52.83
C ARG A 28 24.43 -31.84 51.39
N SER A 29 23.88 -33.04 51.19
CA SER A 29 23.46 -33.55 49.88
C SER A 29 22.38 -32.67 49.23
N ARG A 30 21.27 -32.44 49.95
CA ARG A 30 20.14 -31.63 49.45
C ARG A 30 20.57 -30.20 49.12
N LEU A 31 21.38 -29.57 49.97
CA LEU A 31 21.93 -28.22 49.71
C LEU A 31 22.72 -28.15 48.40
N ARG A 32 23.57 -29.16 48.12
CA ARG A 32 24.34 -29.25 46.88
C ARG A 32 23.45 -29.44 45.65
N GLN A 33 22.39 -30.23 45.79
CA GLN A 33 21.39 -30.47 44.75
C GLN A 33 20.55 -29.22 44.44
N TYR A 34 20.04 -28.50 45.46
CA TYR A 34 19.39 -27.20 45.28
C TYR A 34 20.33 -26.17 44.63
N TRP A 35 21.61 -26.17 44.97
CA TRP A 35 22.60 -25.28 44.34
C TRP A 35 22.85 -25.64 42.86
N GLN A 36 22.83 -26.92 42.50
CA GLN A 36 22.91 -27.36 41.10
C GLN A 36 21.65 -26.98 40.31
N HIS A 37 20.44 -27.22 40.84
CA HIS A 37 19.20 -26.78 40.21
C HIS A 37 19.15 -25.25 40.06
N GLY A 38 19.55 -24.49 41.09
CA GLY A 38 19.64 -23.03 41.03
C GLY A 38 20.60 -22.53 39.94
N ARG A 39 21.75 -23.19 39.75
CA ARG A 39 22.68 -22.88 38.65
C ARG A 39 22.12 -23.20 37.27
N ILE A 40 21.36 -24.29 37.15
CA ILE A 40 20.66 -24.66 35.90
C ILE A 40 19.58 -23.62 35.57
N HIS A 41 18.74 -23.24 36.55
CA HIS A 41 17.73 -22.20 36.35
C HIS A 41 18.37 -20.84 36.01
N LEU A 42 19.46 -20.44 36.69
CA LEU A 42 20.19 -19.22 36.37
C LEU A 42 20.75 -19.24 34.94
N PHE A 43 21.31 -20.38 34.51
CA PHE A 43 21.79 -20.56 33.13
C PHE A 43 20.64 -20.41 32.11
N TYR A 44 19.48 -21.05 32.34
CA TYR A 44 18.33 -20.90 31.45
C TYR A 44 17.76 -19.48 31.45
N VAL A 45 17.70 -18.79 32.59
CA VAL A 45 17.27 -17.38 32.65
C VAL A 45 18.23 -16.47 31.89
N ILE A 46 19.54 -16.64 32.06
CA ILE A 46 20.55 -15.89 31.29
C ILE A 46 20.42 -16.21 29.79
N LEU A 47 20.25 -17.48 29.40
CA LEU A 47 20.06 -17.89 28.02
C LEU A 47 18.80 -17.25 27.41
N LEU A 48 17.67 -17.24 28.12
CA LEU A 48 16.43 -16.59 27.69
C LEU A 48 16.60 -15.07 27.55
N ILE A 49 17.33 -14.41 28.46
CA ILE A 49 17.66 -12.98 28.35
C ILE A 49 18.55 -12.71 27.14
N LEU A 50 19.56 -13.55 26.89
CA LEU A 50 20.44 -13.44 25.73
C LEU A 50 19.69 -13.66 24.41
N VAL A 51 18.83 -14.69 24.32
CA VAL A 51 17.97 -14.94 23.16
C VAL A 51 17.00 -13.78 22.94
N ALA A 52 16.36 -13.24 23.99
CA ALA A 52 15.48 -12.09 23.89
C ALA A 52 16.23 -10.78 23.55
N SER A 53 17.51 -10.67 23.90
CA SER A 53 18.37 -9.51 23.53
C SER A 53 18.84 -9.60 22.09
N ALA A 54 19.29 -10.78 21.66
CA ALA A 54 19.70 -11.07 20.29
C ALA A 54 18.51 -10.98 19.31
N SER A 55 17.33 -11.49 19.70
CA SER A 55 16.09 -11.33 18.94
C SER A 55 15.69 -9.85 18.79
N ARG A 56 15.80 -9.05 19.86
CA ARG A 56 15.56 -7.60 19.79
C ARG A 56 16.59 -6.86 18.91
N HIS A 57 17.87 -7.24 18.96
CA HIS A 57 18.90 -6.67 18.06
C HIS A 57 18.74 -7.13 16.60
N SER A 58 18.36 -8.38 16.34
CA SER A 58 18.07 -8.86 14.99
C SER A 58 16.77 -8.30 14.42
N SER A 59 15.82 -7.92 15.29
CA SER A 59 14.58 -7.20 14.94
C SER A 59 14.80 -5.70 14.73
N THR A 60 16.05 -5.22 14.70
CA THR A 60 16.37 -3.82 14.38
C THR A 60 16.25 -3.56 12.88
N SER A 61 15.02 -3.68 12.38
CA SER A 61 14.50 -2.89 11.26
C SER A 61 15.39 -2.81 10.02
N GLN A 62 15.60 -3.93 9.31
CA GLN A 62 15.65 -3.81 7.85
C GLN A 62 14.29 -3.25 7.41
N LYS A 63 14.24 -1.94 7.15
CA LYS A 63 13.10 -1.35 6.45
C LYS A 63 13.25 -1.75 5.00
N GLU A 64 12.53 -2.78 4.59
CA GLU A 64 12.45 -3.09 3.16
C GLU A 64 11.98 -1.84 2.41
N PRO A 65 12.53 -1.57 1.21
CA PRO A 65 12.12 -0.45 0.41
C PRO A 65 10.62 -0.58 0.09
N ARG A 66 9.83 0.41 0.53
CA ARG A 66 8.38 0.39 0.36
C ARG A 66 8.01 0.82 -1.06
N TYR A 67 8.15 -0.11 -1.99
CA TYR A 67 7.68 0.03 -3.36
C TYR A 67 6.14 0.00 -3.45
N TYR A 68 5.60 0.64 -4.48
CA TYR A 68 4.17 0.81 -4.77
C TYR A 68 3.64 -0.31 -5.69
N GLY A 69 2.37 -0.64 -5.54
CA GLY A 69 1.69 -1.76 -6.21
C GLY A 69 1.70 -3.04 -5.38
N GLU A 70 1.16 -4.12 -5.94
CA GLU A 70 1.24 -5.48 -5.40
C GLU A 70 2.14 -6.37 -6.25
N GLU A 71 2.52 -7.53 -5.72
CA GLU A 71 3.29 -8.51 -6.48
C GLU A 71 2.46 -9.12 -7.62
N PRO A 72 3.05 -9.42 -8.80
CA PRO A 72 4.47 -9.26 -9.15
C PRO A 72 4.86 -7.85 -9.65
N VAL A 73 3.91 -6.95 -9.88
CA VAL A 73 4.18 -5.61 -10.43
C VAL A 73 5.14 -4.82 -9.52
N LYS A 74 5.02 -4.98 -8.20
CA LYS A 74 5.84 -4.32 -7.19
C LYS A 74 7.31 -4.76 -7.22
N SER A 75 7.61 -6.06 -7.31
CA SER A 75 9.00 -6.56 -7.43
C SER A 75 9.68 -6.13 -8.73
N GLU A 76 8.92 -6.10 -9.82
CA GLU A 76 9.45 -5.82 -11.15
C GLU A 76 9.65 -4.32 -11.41
N LEU A 77 8.69 -3.45 -11.06
CA LEU A 77 8.78 -2.02 -11.36
C LEU A 77 9.50 -1.21 -10.26
N GLN A 78 9.49 -1.67 -9.00
CA GLN A 78 10.20 -1.05 -7.86
C GLN A 78 9.93 0.47 -7.69
N LEU A 79 8.69 0.90 -7.97
CA LEU A 79 8.32 2.32 -7.92
C LEU A 79 8.27 2.83 -6.47
N SER A 80 9.03 3.87 -6.16
CA SER A 80 9.01 4.51 -4.84
C SER A 80 7.87 5.53 -4.71
N THR A 81 7.19 5.55 -3.56
CA THR A 81 6.16 6.57 -3.28
C THR A 81 6.78 7.91 -2.88
N VAL A 82 6.31 9.01 -3.48
CA VAL A 82 6.66 10.39 -3.08
C VAL A 82 5.44 11.10 -2.48
N ARG A 83 5.67 12.11 -1.63
CA ARG A 83 4.60 13.00 -1.15
C ARG A 83 4.48 14.19 -2.11
N LYS A 84 3.26 14.46 -2.57
CA LYS A 84 2.94 15.60 -3.42
C LYS A 84 1.68 16.29 -2.92
N THR A 85 1.69 17.63 -2.89
CA THR A 85 0.49 18.45 -2.75
C THR A 85 -0.04 18.75 -4.15
N PHE A 86 -1.35 18.70 -4.36
CA PHE A 86 -1.94 19.08 -5.65
C PHE A 86 -2.00 20.60 -5.75
N GLU A 87 -1.45 21.12 -6.84
CA GLU A 87 -1.54 22.52 -7.25
C GLU A 87 -2.29 22.56 -8.57
N LEU A 88 -3.27 23.46 -8.71
CA LEU A 88 -4.14 23.50 -9.88
C LEU A 88 -3.35 23.88 -11.14
N ASP A 89 -3.29 22.97 -12.10
CA ASP A 89 -2.71 23.20 -13.42
C ASP A 89 -3.79 23.18 -14.51
N LEU A 90 -4.41 24.33 -14.73
CA LEU A 90 -5.43 24.51 -15.77
C LEU A 90 -4.92 24.19 -17.18
N LYS A 91 -3.61 24.09 -17.44
CA LYS A 91 -3.07 23.72 -18.77
C LYS A 91 -3.70 22.42 -19.28
N TYR A 92 -3.88 21.45 -18.40
CA TYR A 92 -4.47 20.14 -18.74
C TYR A 92 -5.98 20.18 -18.93
N ALA A 93 -6.65 21.27 -18.56
CA ALA A 93 -8.08 21.47 -18.72
C ALA A 93 -8.47 22.31 -19.94
N MET A 94 -7.52 23.02 -20.57
CA MET A 94 -7.77 23.95 -21.68
C MET A 94 -8.36 23.25 -22.93
N PRO A 95 -8.98 24.02 -23.85
CA PRO A 95 -9.30 23.54 -25.19
C PRO A 95 -8.09 22.97 -25.95
N PRO A 96 -8.31 22.07 -26.94
CA PRO A 96 -7.25 21.54 -27.80
C PRO A 96 -6.42 22.67 -28.44
N SER A 97 -5.11 22.52 -28.35
CA SER A 97 -4.12 23.44 -28.94
C SER A 97 -2.74 22.78 -28.85
N PRO A 98 -1.78 23.11 -29.74
CA PRO A 98 -0.49 22.41 -29.78
C PRO A 98 0.23 22.28 -28.44
N ALA A 99 0.20 23.32 -27.60
CA ALA A 99 0.85 23.32 -26.29
C ALA A 99 0.10 22.52 -25.21
N VAL A 100 -1.21 22.31 -25.37
CA VAL A 100 -2.08 21.51 -24.48
C VAL A 100 -2.01 20.04 -24.89
N ASP A 101 -2.05 19.77 -26.20
CA ASP A 101 -2.01 18.42 -26.75
C ASP A 101 -0.60 17.82 -26.56
N GLU A 102 0.47 18.63 -26.67
CA GLU A 102 1.82 18.25 -26.23
C GLU A 102 1.90 17.98 -24.71
N ALA A 103 1.16 18.75 -23.89
CA ALA A 103 1.11 18.52 -22.45
C ALA A 103 0.53 17.14 -22.13
N TRP A 104 -0.59 16.80 -22.74
CA TRP A 104 -1.25 15.51 -22.58
C TRP A 104 -0.38 14.38 -23.13
N ALA A 105 0.17 14.52 -24.34
CA ALA A 105 1.09 13.54 -24.92
C ALA A 105 2.32 13.27 -24.01
N SER A 106 2.86 14.28 -23.31
CA SER A 106 3.98 14.12 -22.38
C SER A 106 3.68 13.28 -21.13
N LEU A 107 2.40 12.99 -20.85
CA LEU A 107 2.00 12.09 -19.75
C LEU A 107 2.09 10.62 -20.13
N LEU A 108 2.15 10.29 -21.43
CA LEU A 108 2.23 8.91 -21.92
C LEU A 108 3.68 8.54 -22.28
N PRO A 109 4.08 7.28 -22.09
CA PRO A 109 5.29 6.73 -22.69
C PRO A 109 5.22 6.82 -24.22
N LYS A 110 6.39 6.70 -24.89
CA LYS A 110 6.52 6.77 -26.35
C LYS A 110 5.54 5.86 -27.11
N GLU A 111 5.24 4.68 -26.58
CA GLU A 111 4.32 3.70 -27.18
C GLU A 111 2.90 3.80 -26.59
N GLY A 112 2.48 4.97 -26.10
CA GLY A 112 1.13 5.22 -25.55
C GLY A 112 0.79 4.50 -24.24
N GLY A 113 1.75 3.82 -23.62
CA GLY A 113 1.54 2.94 -22.47
C GLY A 113 1.52 1.45 -22.79
N PHE A 114 1.58 1.08 -24.07
CA PHE A 114 1.70 -0.32 -24.50
C PHE A 114 3.14 -0.84 -24.29
N PHE A 115 3.25 -2.07 -23.80
CA PHE A 115 4.52 -2.73 -23.51
C PHE A 115 4.43 -4.25 -23.67
N LYS A 116 5.60 -4.91 -23.56
CA LYS A 116 5.75 -6.36 -23.38
C LYS A 116 6.76 -6.60 -22.28
N HIS A 117 6.53 -7.60 -21.44
CA HIS A 117 7.42 -8.00 -20.36
C HIS A 117 7.35 -9.52 -20.16
N PRO A 118 8.47 -10.26 -20.04
CA PRO A 118 8.44 -11.73 -19.99
C PRO A 118 7.52 -12.31 -18.92
N GLU A 119 7.42 -11.65 -17.76
CA GLU A 119 6.61 -12.11 -16.62
C GLU A 119 5.26 -11.37 -16.54
N LEU A 120 5.27 -10.05 -16.31
CA LEU A 120 4.06 -9.23 -16.18
C LEU A 120 3.15 -9.18 -17.43
N ALA A 121 3.71 -9.19 -18.64
CA ALA A 121 2.98 -8.92 -19.88
C ALA A 121 3.55 -9.73 -21.07
N PRO A 122 3.37 -11.07 -21.09
CA PRO A 122 3.96 -11.93 -22.13
C PRO A 122 3.49 -11.60 -23.56
N GLN A 123 2.31 -10.97 -23.65
CA GLN A 123 1.70 -10.42 -24.86
C GLN A 123 1.61 -8.90 -24.78
N THR A 124 1.42 -8.22 -25.92
CA THR A 124 1.27 -6.75 -25.96
C THR A 124 0.13 -6.36 -25.02
N SER A 125 0.45 -5.54 -24.02
CA SER A 125 -0.48 -5.13 -22.96
C SER A 125 -0.30 -3.64 -22.67
N CYS A 126 -1.31 -2.98 -22.10
CA CYS A 126 -1.23 -1.60 -21.63
C CYS A 126 -1.26 -1.57 -20.09
N MET A 127 -0.64 -0.56 -19.48
CA MET A 127 -0.86 -0.29 -18.05
C MET A 127 -2.15 0.54 -17.90
N ALA A 128 -3.06 0.13 -17.03
CA ALA A 128 -4.39 0.74 -16.87
C ALA A 128 -4.33 2.28 -16.68
N VAL A 129 -3.36 2.80 -15.91
CA VAL A 129 -3.12 4.25 -15.75
C VAL A 129 -2.99 5.01 -17.08
N PHE A 130 -2.35 4.45 -18.11
CA PHE A 130 -2.16 5.15 -19.38
C PHE A 130 -3.44 5.11 -20.23
N HIS A 131 -4.20 4.02 -20.15
CA HIS A 131 -5.54 3.95 -20.73
C HIS A 131 -6.50 4.95 -20.06
N GLN A 132 -6.47 5.05 -18.73
CA GLN A 132 -7.26 6.03 -17.96
C GLN A 132 -6.92 7.48 -18.34
N LEU A 133 -5.63 7.82 -18.51
CA LEU A 133 -5.20 9.14 -18.97
C LEU A 133 -5.63 9.43 -20.42
N HIS A 134 -5.54 8.44 -21.31
CA HIS A 134 -6.01 8.54 -22.69
C HIS A 134 -7.53 8.81 -22.75
N CYS A 135 -8.33 8.05 -22.00
CA CYS A 135 -9.78 8.25 -21.92
C CYS A 135 -10.14 9.61 -21.32
N LEU A 136 -9.41 10.07 -20.28
CA LEU A 136 -9.65 11.39 -19.68
C LEU A 136 -9.40 12.53 -20.68
N ASP A 137 -8.34 12.42 -21.49
CA ASP A 137 -8.07 13.38 -22.56
C ASP A 137 -9.11 13.31 -23.69
N MET A 138 -9.54 12.12 -24.10
CA MET A 138 -10.64 11.97 -25.07
C MET A 138 -11.93 12.64 -24.56
N ILE A 139 -12.26 12.51 -23.27
CA ILE A 139 -13.42 13.16 -22.66
C ILE A 139 -13.26 14.68 -22.66
N ARG A 140 -12.06 15.21 -22.38
CA ARG A 140 -11.74 16.65 -22.48
C ARG A 140 -11.94 17.16 -23.91
N GLN A 141 -11.38 16.48 -24.91
CA GLN A 141 -11.52 16.85 -26.32
C GLN A 141 -13.01 16.83 -26.74
N THR A 142 -13.71 15.73 -26.45
CA THR A 142 -15.15 15.56 -26.75
C THR A 142 -16.02 16.63 -26.09
N LEU A 143 -15.70 17.07 -24.87
CA LEU A 143 -16.41 18.18 -24.22
C LEU A 143 -16.29 19.47 -25.04
N TYR A 144 -15.11 19.80 -25.54
CA TYR A 144 -14.90 21.02 -26.33
C TYR A 144 -15.52 20.95 -27.72
N ASP A 145 -15.50 19.78 -28.36
CA ASP A 145 -16.21 19.54 -29.61
C ASP A 145 -17.74 19.66 -29.45
N ALA A 146 -18.28 19.14 -28.33
CA ALA A 146 -19.70 19.22 -28.01
C ALA A 146 -20.15 20.60 -27.48
N ARG A 147 -19.23 21.37 -26.87
CA ARG A 147 -19.47 22.71 -26.31
C ARG A 147 -18.44 23.75 -26.83
N PRO A 148 -18.52 24.16 -28.10
CA PRO A 148 -17.70 25.25 -28.62
C PRO A 148 -17.91 26.58 -27.87
N ASP A 149 -19.07 26.76 -27.24
CA ASP A 149 -19.37 27.89 -26.36
C ASP A 149 -18.53 27.88 -25.07
N TYR A 150 -18.08 26.71 -24.59
CA TYR A 150 -17.08 26.64 -23.52
C TYR A 150 -15.71 27.03 -24.06
N ALA A 151 -15.27 26.53 -25.23
CA ALA A 151 -14.00 26.99 -25.80
C ALA A 151 -13.96 28.51 -26.05
N ALA A 152 -15.09 29.12 -26.43
CA ALA A 152 -15.23 30.56 -26.65
C ALA A 152 -15.32 31.41 -25.36
N GLN A 153 -15.58 30.80 -24.19
CA GLN A 153 -15.59 31.48 -22.89
C GLN A 153 -14.17 31.83 -22.36
N HIS A 154 -13.12 31.64 -23.17
CA HIS A 154 -11.82 32.26 -22.96
C HIS A 154 -11.74 33.64 -23.66
N PRO A 155 -12.07 34.76 -22.98
CA PRO A 155 -11.64 36.06 -23.43
C PRO A 155 -10.11 36.17 -23.31
N SER A 156 -9.51 36.77 -24.33
CA SER A 156 -8.09 37.11 -24.37
C SER A 156 -7.68 37.98 -23.18
N ARG A 157 -6.63 37.54 -22.46
CA ARG A 157 -5.64 38.37 -21.72
C ARG A 157 -6.19 39.42 -20.73
N ASN A 158 -5.94 39.22 -19.43
CA ASN A 158 -4.90 39.98 -18.71
C ASN A 158 -4.81 39.63 -17.21
N ASN A 159 -3.63 39.13 -16.81
CA ASN A 159 -2.88 39.60 -15.65
C ASN A 159 -3.47 39.58 -14.20
N ASP A 160 -4.48 38.79 -13.89
CA ASP A 160 -4.94 38.61 -12.49
C ASP A 160 -4.47 37.29 -11.85
N THR A 161 -3.28 37.33 -11.24
CA THR A 161 -2.77 36.33 -10.30
C THR A 161 -3.48 36.36 -8.93
N LYS A 162 -4.81 36.56 -8.92
CA LYS A 162 -5.60 36.87 -7.71
C LYS A 162 -6.93 36.11 -7.56
N HIS A 163 -6.95 34.84 -7.93
CA HIS A 163 -7.94 33.87 -7.42
C HIS A 163 -7.32 32.74 -6.59
N ALA A 164 -6.18 33.02 -5.97
CA ALA A 164 -5.67 32.25 -4.83
C ALA A 164 -6.13 32.90 -3.51
N GLY A 165 -7.21 32.36 -2.92
CA GLY A 165 -7.64 32.69 -1.55
C GLY A 165 -8.68 33.81 -1.39
N GLY A 166 -9.57 33.64 -0.41
CA GLY A 166 -10.72 34.51 -0.08
C GLY A 166 -11.96 33.65 0.14
N SER A 167 -12.37 33.26 1.36
CA SER A 167 -12.52 34.08 2.58
C SER A 167 -13.38 35.32 2.31
N HIS A 168 -14.69 35.23 2.55
CA HIS A 168 -15.53 36.41 2.77
C HIS A 168 -14.94 37.27 3.90
N PRO A 169 -14.96 38.61 3.75
CA PRO A 169 -16.05 39.32 4.44
C PRO A 169 -16.61 40.56 3.71
N GLY A 170 -17.88 40.86 3.98
CA GLY A 170 -18.33 42.22 4.31
C GLY A 170 -18.29 43.34 3.25
N GLY A 171 -19.37 43.43 2.46
CA GLY A 171 -20.21 44.63 2.34
C GLY A 171 -19.66 45.95 1.76
N GLY A 172 -20.36 46.48 0.74
CA GLY A 172 -20.40 47.93 0.50
C GLY A 172 -20.57 48.39 -0.94
N GLY A 173 -21.80 48.69 -1.35
CA GLY A 173 -22.08 49.90 -2.15
C GLY A 173 -22.18 49.81 -3.68
N GLY A 174 -23.40 49.54 -4.17
CA GLY A 174 -24.06 50.36 -5.21
C GLY A 174 -23.81 50.07 -6.70
N GLY A 175 -24.90 50.06 -7.48
CA GLY A 175 -24.83 50.25 -8.95
C GLY A 175 -25.46 49.16 -9.83
N GLU A 176 -26.77 48.98 -9.73
CA GLU A 176 -27.70 48.67 -10.84
C GLU A 176 -27.18 47.88 -12.07
N ALA A 177 -27.41 46.57 -12.06
CA ALA A 177 -28.10 45.87 -13.17
C ALA A 177 -28.44 44.43 -12.73
N GLU A 178 -29.73 44.14 -12.50
CA GLU A 178 -30.18 42.78 -12.25
C GLU A 178 -30.23 41.99 -13.57
N HIS A 179 -29.23 41.15 -13.81
CA HIS A 179 -29.36 40.02 -14.73
C HIS A 179 -28.85 38.75 -14.04
N GLU A 180 -29.82 37.98 -13.56
CA GLU A 180 -29.77 36.58 -13.14
C GLU A 180 -28.59 36.12 -12.25
N ARG A 181 -28.93 35.82 -11.00
CA ARG A 181 -28.20 34.88 -10.15
C ARG A 181 -28.35 33.46 -10.73
N ASP A 182 -27.64 33.18 -11.82
CA ASP A 182 -27.59 31.83 -12.36
C ASP A 182 -26.72 30.96 -11.44
N HIS A 183 -27.37 30.09 -10.67
CA HIS A 183 -26.74 29.25 -9.64
C HIS A 183 -25.93 28.06 -10.22
N ASN A 184 -25.48 28.16 -11.47
CA ASN A 184 -24.75 27.14 -12.22
C ASN A 184 -23.22 27.36 -12.24
N HIS A 185 -22.61 27.73 -11.10
CA HIS A 185 -21.14 27.74 -10.96
C HIS A 185 -20.48 26.38 -11.27
N ALA A 186 -21.25 25.30 -11.27
CA ALA A 186 -20.86 23.96 -11.72
C ALA A 186 -20.48 23.88 -13.23
N GLN A 187 -20.82 24.88 -14.04
CA GLN A 187 -20.74 24.81 -15.51
C GLN A 187 -19.77 25.80 -16.17
N ASN A 188 -19.10 26.66 -15.39
CA ASN A 188 -18.05 27.53 -15.93
C ASN A 188 -16.81 26.69 -16.30
N MET A 189 -16.12 27.04 -17.40
CA MET A 189 -14.81 26.49 -17.79
C MET A 189 -13.85 26.28 -16.61
N TYR A 190 -13.77 27.25 -15.69
CA TYR A 190 -12.87 27.19 -14.54
C TYR A 190 -13.23 26.04 -13.59
N HIS A 191 -14.52 25.82 -13.33
CA HIS A 191 -14.98 24.77 -12.41
C HIS A 191 -14.75 23.38 -13.02
N ILE A 192 -15.24 23.18 -14.25
CA ILE A 192 -15.04 21.92 -14.98
C ILE A 192 -13.54 21.64 -15.16
N GLY A 193 -12.75 22.66 -15.49
CA GLY A 193 -11.31 22.53 -15.66
C GLY A 193 -10.54 22.19 -14.38
N HIS A 194 -10.94 22.77 -13.25
CA HIS A 194 -10.43 22.35 -11.95
C HIS A 194 -10.72 20.87 -11.67
N CYS A 195 -11.93 20.38 -12.00
CA CYS A 195 -12.27 18.96 -11.85
C CYS A 195 -11.44 18.05 -12.77
N PHE A 196 -11.23 18.41 -14.05
CA PHE A 196 -10.39 17.64 -14.96
C PHE A 196 -8.95 17.50 -14.44
N ASP A 197 -8.34 18.59 -13.99
CA ASP A 197 -6.99 18.55 -13.46
C ASP A 197 -6.90 17.78 -12.13
N LEU A 198 -7.90 17.91 -11.24
CA LEU A 198 -7.98 17.13 -10.00
C LEU A 198 -8.05 15.61 -10.28
N VAL A 199 -8.86 15.17 -11.25
CA VAL A 199 -8.95 13.75 -11.64
C VAL A 199 -7.63 13.27 -12.24
N ARG A 200 -7.03 14.04 -13.16
CA ARG A 200 -5.70 13.75 -13.74
C ARG A 200 -4.62 13.62 -12.68
N GLN A 201 -4.56 14.55 -11.72
CA GLN A 201 -3.59 14.49 -10.62
C GLN A 201 -3.85 13.31 -9.69
N SER A 202 -5.11 12.92 -9.47
CA SER A 202 -5.48 11.73 -8.69
C SER A 202 -4.98 10.44 -9.36
N ILE A 203 -5.20 10.29 -10.67
CA ILE A 203 -4.69 9.17 -11.49
C ILE A 203 -3.16 9.10 -11.43
N LEU A 204 -2.46 10.23 -11.59
CA LEU A 204 -0.99 10.27 -11.53
C LEU A 204 -0.43 10.04 -10.12
N CYS A 205 -1.17 10.37 -9.06
CA CYS A 205 -0.73 10.21 -7.68
C CYS A 205 -0.92 8.79 -7.14
N ARG A 206 -1.92 8.08 -7.64
CA ARG A 206 -2.19 6.66 -7.34
C ARG A 206 -2.45 5.92 -8.65
N PRO A 207 -1.41 5.68 -9.45
CA PRO A 207 -1.58 5.04 -10.75
C PRO A 207 -2.12 3.62 -10.57
N ASP A 208 -3.07 3.27 -11.41
CA ASP A 208 -3.51 1.89 -11.57
C ASP A 208 -2.48 1.13 -12.41
N LEU A 209 -1.83 0.15 -11.79
CA LEU A 209 -0.79 -0.66 -12.41
C LEU A 209 -1.30 -2.05 -12.84
N THR A 210 -2.62 -2.20 -12.98
CA THR A 210 -3.20 -3.38 -13.63
C THR A 210 -2.73 -3.48 -15.08
N VAL A 211 -2.39 -4.71 -15.49
CA VAL A 211 -1.96 -5.02 -16.85
C VAL A 211 -3.16 -5.42 -17.69
N GLU A 212 -3.56 -4.54 -18.61
CA GLU A 212 -4.64 -4.79 -19.56
C GLU A 212 -4.10 -5.47 -20.81
N VAL A 213 -4.56 -6.70 -21.09
CA VAL A 213 -4.18 -7.44 -22.30
C VAL A 213 -4.71 -6.73 -23.54
N GLY A 214 -3.82 -6.47 -24.51
CA GLY A 214 -4.19 -5.88 -25.80
C GLY A 214 -5.06 -6.81 -26.63
N ASP A 215 -6.16 -6.29 -27.15
CA ASP A 215 -7.09 -6.96 -28.06
C ASP A 215 -6.75 -6.58 -29.52
N PRO A 216 -6.27 -7.55 -30.35
CA PRO A 216 -5.97 -7.31 -31.75
C PRO A 216 -7.18 -6.94 -32.62
N ALA A 217 -8.40 -7.25 -32.19
CA ALA A 217 -9.62 -6.94 -32.96
C ALA A 217 -9.94 -5.44 -32.98
N ILE A 218 -9.56 -4.72 -31.91
CA ILE A 218 -9.71 -3.26 -31.80
C ILE A 218 -8.37 -2.50 -31.91
N GLY A 219 -7.23 -3.21 -31.90
CA GLY A 219 -5.90 -2.60 -31.96
C GLY A 219 -5.52 -1.82 -30.69
N GLY A 220 -6.09 -2.18 -29.55
CA GLY A 220 -5.99 -1.43 -28.29
C GLY A 220 -6.31 -2.29 -27.07
N VAL A 221 -6.79 -1.66 -25.99
CA VAL A 221 -7.28 -2.33 -24.79
C VAL A 221 -8.72 -1.90 -24.50
N THR A 222 -9.51 -2.74 -23.82
CA THR A 222 -10.91 -2.46 -23.52
C THR A 222 -11.13 -1.79 -22.17
N GLY A 223 -10.17 -1.84 -21.23
CA GLY A 223 -10.37 -1.42 -19.84
C GLY A 223 -11.21 -2.39 -19.00
N PHE A 224 -11.59 -3.56 -19.54
CA PHE A 224 -12.51 -4.50 -18.89
C PHE A 224 -12.01 -5.94 -18.98
N GLY A 225 -12.24 -6.71 -17.91
CA GLY A 225 -11.84 -8.12 -17.82
C GLY A 225 -10.45 -8.37 -17.23
N ALA A 226 -9.68 -7.31 -16.94
CA ALA A 226 -8.52 -7.38 -16.07
C ALA A 226 -8.94 -7.31 -14.59
N GLU A 227 -8.14 -7.87 -13.69
CA GLU A 227 -8.35 -7.78 -12.24
C GLU A 227 -7.65 -6.52 -11.69
N HIS A 228 -8.39 -5.68 -10.96
CA HIS A 228 -7.90 -4.42 -10.38
C HIS A 228 -7.80 -4.52 -8.86
N GLN A 229 -6.74 -3.93 -8.28
CA GLN A 229 -6.61 -3.83 -6.83
C GLN A 229 -7.38 -2.61 -6.29
N CYS A 230 -8.68 -2.78 -6.08
CA CYS A 230 -9.54 -1.75 -5.49
C CYS A 230 -9.46 -1.71 -3.96
N VAL A 231 -9.73 -0.53 -3.38
CA VAL A 231 -10.15 -0.42 -1.98
C VAL A 231 -11.55 -1.03 -1.85
N ASP A 232 -11.84 -1.72 -0.74
CA ASP A 232 -13.21 -2.13 -0.43
C ASP A 232 -14.09 -0.90 -0.24
N TRP A 233 -14.94 -0.63 -1.24
CA TRP A 233 -15.80 0.54 -1.28
C TRP A 233 -16.86 0.50 -0.18
N GLN A 234 -17.38 -0.68 0.18
CA GLN A 234 -18.39 -0.79 1.23
C GLN A 234 -17.80 -0.46 2.59
N GLN A 235 -16.60 -0.99 2.90
CA GLN A 235 -15.89 -0.66 4.14
C GLN A 235 -15.58 0.85 4.25
N LEU A 236 -15.20 1.50 3.14
CA LEU A 236 -14.99 2.95 3.11
C LEU A 236 -16.31 3.72 3.37
N MET A 237 -17.40 3.35 2.69
CA MET A 237 -18.70 4.01 2.84
C MET A 237 -19.31 3.79 4.23
N ASP A 238 -19.09 2.62 4.83
CA ASP A 238 -19.50 2.31 6.19
C ASP A 238 -18.73 3.16 7.20
N TRP A 239 -17.40 3.27 7.04
CA TRP A 239 -16.59 4.16 7.88
C TRP A 239 -17.01 5.64 7.75
N MET A 240 -17.27 6.13 6.53
CA MET A 240 -17.72 7.50 6.31
C MET A 240 -19.05 7.80 7.01
N ARG A 241 -20.03 6.90 6.89
CA ARG A 241 -21.36 7.04 7.50
C ARG A 241 -21.32 7.06 9.03
N ASP A 242 -20.33 6.42 9.65
CA ASP A 242 -20.11 6.46 11.10
C ASP A 242 -19.47 7.79 11.57
N HIS A 243 -19.07 8.69 10.65
CA HIS A 243 -18.29 9.91 10.92
C HIS A 243 -18.81 11.19 10.22
N GLU A 244 -20.03 11.20 9.67
CA GLU A 244 -20.70 12.38 9.07
C GLU A 244 -21.76 13.01 10.00
#